data_AF-A0A1J9R9E9-F1
#
_entry.id   AF-A0A1J9R9E9-F1
#
_cell.length_a   1.000
_cell.length_b   1.000
_cell.length_c   1.000
_cell.angle_alpha   90.00
_cell.angle_beta   90.00
_cell.angle_gamma   90.00
#
_symmetry.space_group_name_H-M   'P 1'
#
loop_
_entity.id
_entity.type
_entity.pdbx_description
1 polymer ?
#
loop_
_entity_poly.entity_id
_entity_poly.type
_entity_poly.pdbx_seq_one_letter_code
_entity_poly.pdbx_strand_id
1 'polypeptide(L)'
;MFEVNLFTPEQFGAFVPWLVLNRGPLSALVHPNTGDDVRDHSQRATWLGEPLPVNLAPLRRMVEAKRREEEEEKGREKGREKEKGQEREQEQAKV
;
A
#
# COMPACT_ATOMS: atom_id res chain seq x y z
N MET A 1 4.77 -14.13 -14.70
CA MET A 1 4.88 -13.86 -13.25
C MET A 1 3.50 -14.03 -12.65
N PHE A 2 3.41 -14.67 -11.48
CA PHE A 2 2.18 -14.76 -10.69
C PHE A 2 2.48 -14.24 -9.28
N GLU A 3 1.44 -13.87 -8.53
CA GLU A 3 1.56 -13.46 -7.14
C GLU A 3 0.78 -14.42 -6.23
N VAL A 4 1.23 -14.53 -4.98
CA VAL A 4 0.54 -15.29 -3.93
C VAL A 4 0.53 -14.42 -2.69
N ASN A 5 -0.67 -14.16 -2.17
CA ASN A 5 -0.85 -13.38 -0.95
C ASN A 5 -0.97 -14.34 0.25
N LEU A 6 -0.11 -14.14 1.25
CA LEU A 6 -0.16 -14.84 2.53
C LEU A 6 -0.66 -13.87 3.58
N PHE A 7 -1.72 -14.25 4.28
CA PHE A 7 -2.44 -13.36 5.19
C PHE A 7 -2.16 -13.66 6.67
N THR A 8 -1.54 -14.81 6.97
CA THR A 8 -1.20 -15.19 8.35
C THR A 8 0.25 -15.64 8.50
N PRO A 9 0.85 -15.52 9.69
CA PRO A 9 2.19 -16.03 9.96
C PRO A 9 2.33 -17.54 9.70
N GLU A 10 1.27 -18.32 9.95
CA GLU A 10 1.27 -19.77 9.74
C GLU A 10 1.34 -20.11 8.25
N GLN A 11 0.61 -19.36 7.41
CA GLN A 11 0.72 -19.50 5.95
C GLN A 11 2.13 -19.17 5.47
N PHE A 12 2.73 -18.11 5.99
CA PHE A 12 4.12 -17.75 5.69
C PHE A 12 5.10 -18.87 6.11
N GLY A 13 4.97 -19.35 7.34
CA GLY A 13 5.80 -20.41 7.89
C GLY A 13 5.67 -21.76 7.18
N ALA A 14 4.52 -22.05 6.59
CA ALA A 14 4.33 -23.26 5.79
C ALA A 14 4.80 -23.09 4.33
N PHE A 15 4.43 -21.97 3.69
CA PHE A 15 4.62 -21.79 2.25
C PHE A 15 6.06 -21.45 1.87
N VAL A 16 6.75 -20.58 2.62
CA VAL A 16 8.10 -20.13 2.26
C VAL A 16 9.10 -21.30 2.30
N PRO A 17 9.14 -22.16 3.33
CA PRO A 17 10.01 -23.34 3.32
C PRO A 17 9.67 -24.33 2.21
N TRP A 18 8.38 -24.55 1.92
CA TRP A 18 7.97 -25.37 0.78
C TRP A 18 8.50 -24.80 -0.55
N LEU A 19 8.44 -23.48 -0.72
CA LEU A 19 8.93 -22.81 -1.92
C LEU A 19 10.45 -22.92 -2.06
N VAL A 20 11.21 -22.83 -0.96
CA VAL A 20 12.66 -23.07 -0.95
C VAL A 20 13.01 -24.45 -1.52
N LEU A 21 12.22 -25.48 -1.21
CA LEU A 21 12.44 -26.85 -1.67
C LEU A 21 11.95 -27.09 -3.11
N ASN A 22 10.85 -26.44 -3.52
CA ASN A 22 10.11 -26.85 -4.73
C ASN A 22 10.17 -25.83 -5.89
N ARG A 23 10.70 -24.62 -5.71
CA ARG A 23 10.74 -23.59 -6.78
C ARG A 23 11.63 -23.93 -7.97
N GLY A 24 12.50 -24.94 -7.85
CA GLY A 24 13.48 -25.29 -8.88
C GLY A 24 14.38 -24.10 -9.24
N PRO A 25 14.60 -23.81 -10.54
CA PRO A 25 15.48 -22.71 -10.98
C PRO A 25 14.82 -21.32 -10.92
N LEU A 26 13.54 -21.22 -10.51
CA LEU A 26 12.78 -19.97 -10.59
C LEU A 26 13.14 -19.03 -9.44
N SER A 27 13.30 -17.74 -9.76
CA SER A 27 13.45 -16.68 -8.77
C SER A 27 12.10 -16.22 -8.22
N ALA A 28 12.02 -15.99 -6.92
CA ALA A 28 10.83 -15.44 -6.25
C ALA A 28 11.20 -14.25 -5.36
N LEU A 29 10.45 -13.15 -5.51
CA LEU A 29 10.50 -11.98 -4.64
C LEU A 29 9.47 -12.16 -3.52
N VAL A 30 9.90 -12.06 -2.27
CA VAL A 30 9.05 -12.10 -1.08
C VAL A 30 9.14 -10.74 -0.41
N HIS A 31 8.01 -10.07 -0.16
CA HIS A 31 7.99 -8.79 0.54
C HIS A 31 6.88 -8.75 1.59
N PRO A 32 7.03 -7.92 2.65
CA PRO A 32 5.94 -7.64 3.58
C PRO A 32 4.92 -6.66 2.98
N ASN A 33 3.76 -6.54 3.61
CA ASN A 33 2.76 -5.51 3.31
C ASN A 33 2.60 -4.59 4.52
N THR A 34 3.38 -3.52 4.56
CA THR A 34 3.44 -2.57 5.70
C THR A 34 2.73 -1.25 5.44
N GLY A 35 2.28 -1.02 4.20
CA GLY A 35 1.71 0.24 3.74
C GLY A 35 2.72 1.19 3.07
N ASP A 36 4.01 0.83 3.01
CA ASP A 36 5.01 1.54 2.20
C ASP A 36 5.42 0.67 1.01
N ASP A 37 4.57 0.66 -0.03
CA ASP A 37 4.69 -0.23 -1.18
C ASP A 37 6.07 -0.14 -1.84
N VAL A 38 6.65 1.06 -1.92
CA VAL A 38 7.95 1.26 -2.56
C VAL A 38 9.07 0.62 -1.73
N ARG A 39 9.07 0.80 -0.40
CA ARG A 39 10.08 0.16 0.47
C ARG A 39 9.86 -1.34 0.60
N ASP A 40 8.61 -1.77 0.61
CA ASP A 40 8.24 -3.18 0.69
C ASP A 40 8.81 -3.95 -0.50
N HIS A 41 8.64 -3.44 -1.73
CA HIS A 41 9.16 -4.08 -2.94
C HIS A 41 10.66 -3.81 -3.21
N SER A 42 11.35 -3.06 -2.36
CA SER A 42 12.77 -2.74 -2.53
C SER A 42 13.60 -3.16 -1.32
N GLN A 43 13.66 -2.32 -0.30
CA GLN A 43 14.54 -2.48 0.87
C GLN A 43 14.13 -3.64 1.78
N ARG A 44 12.85 -3.99 1.82
CA ARG A 44 12.30 -5.04 2.69
C ARG A 44 12.01 -6.34 1.95
N ALA A 45 12.32 -6.38 0.66
CA ALA A 45 12.12 -7.58 -0.13
C ALA A 45 13.28 -8.57 0.07
N THR A 46 12.95 -9.85 0.05
CA THR A 46 13.88 -10.98 0.11
C THR A 46 13.74 -11.79 -1.17
N TRP A 47 14.87 -12.19 -1.75
CA TRP A 47 14.89 -13.05 -2.92
C TRP A 47 15.13 -14.51 -2.54
N LEU A 48 14.35 -15.40 -3.16
CA LEU A 48 14.65 -16.83 -3.21
C LEU A 48 15.15 -17.15 -4.64
N GLY A 49 16.43 -17.48 -4.77
CA GLY A 49 17.08 -17.65 -6.07
C GLY A 49 17.83 -16.41 -6.53
N GLU A 50 17.96 -16.23 -7.84
CA GLU A 50 18.71 -15.11 -8.42
C GLU A 50 17.91 -13.80 -8.32
N PRO A 51 18.44 -12.74 -7.69
CA PRO A 51 17.78 -11.45 -7.65
C PRO A 51 17.61 -10.84 -9.05
N LEU A 52 16.39 -10.38 -9.36
CA LEU A 52 16.11 -9.70 -10.63
C LEU A 52 15.88 -8.19 -10.41
N PRO A 53 16.26 -7.32 -11.37
CA PRO A 53 15.96 -5.90 -11.27
C PRO A 53 14.44 -5.64 -11.21
N VAL A 54 14.01 -4.88 -10.20
CA VAL A 54 12.60 -4.50 -10.03
C VAL A 54 12.37 -3.07 -10.52
N ASN A 55 11.45 -2.89 -11.47
CA ASN A 55 11.02 -1.57 -11.89
C ASN A 55 9.98 -0.99 -10.91
N LEU A 56 10.41 -0.05 -10.06
CA LEU A 56 9.57 0.58 -9.04
C LEU A 56 8.75 1.79 -9.56
N ALA A 57 8.93 2.20 -10.82
CA ALA A 57 8.22 3.36 -11.36
C ALA A 57 6.68 3.26 -11.28
N PRO A 58 6.05 2.09 -11.54
CA PRO A 58 4.60 1.93 -11.38
C PRO A 58 4.15 2.16 -9.93
N LEU A 59 4.85 1.57 -8.95
CA LEU A 59 4.52 1.72 -7.53
C LEU A 59 4.62 3.18 -7.08
N ARG A 60 5.68 3.89 -7.49
CA ARG A 60 5.83 5.32 -7.17
C ARG A 60 4.66 6.16 -7.70
N ARG A 61 4.25 5.93 -8.95
CA ARG A 61 3.10 6.61 -9.55
C ARG A 61 1.79 6.33 -8.80
N MET A 62 1.57 5.07 -8.38
CA MET A 62 0.39 4.70 -7.61
C MET A 62 0.36 5.36 -6.23
N VAL A 63 1.49 5.37 -5.52
CA VAL A 63 1.62 6.04 -4.22
C VAL A 63 1.38 7.55 -4.35
N GLU A 64 1.92 8.18 -5.38
CA GLU A 64 1.69 9.60 -5.66
C GLU A 64 0.22 9.90 -6.00
N ALA A 65 -0.43 9.04 -6.79
CA ALA A 65 -1.84 9.19 -7.14
C ALA A 65 -2.75 9.07 -5.91
N LYS A 66 -2.56 8.01 -5.09
CA LYS A 66 -3.28 7.85 -3.82
C LYS A 66 -3.13 9.06 -2.91
N ARG A 67 -1.90 9.59 -2.78
CA ARG A 67 -1.66 10.76 -1.94
C ARG A 67 -2.45 11.98 -2.40
N ARG A 68 -2.52 12.22 -3.73
CA ARG A 68 -3.31 13.31 -4.30
C ARG A 68 -4.80 13.13 -4.03
N GLU A 69 -5.33 11.92 -4.22
CA GLU A 69 -6.73 11.59 -3.94
C GLU A 69 -7.07 11.84 -2.46
N GLU A 70 -6.23 11.40 -1.54
CA GLU A 70 -6.41 11.64 -0.09
C GLU A 70 -6.34 13.13 0.27
N GLU A 71 -5.44 13.90 -0.35
CA GLU A 71 -5.32 15.34 -0.16
C GLU A 71 -6.58 16.07 -0.66
N GLU A 72 -7.11 15.67 -1.82
CA GLU A 72 -8.35 16.20 -2.39
C GLU A 72 -9.57 15.87 -1.51
N GLU A 73 -9.67 14.64 -1.01
CA GLU A 73 -10.74 14.21 -0.12
C GLU A 73 -10.74 15.00 1.20
N LYS A 74 -9.57 15.11 1.84
CA LYS A 74 -9.39 15.95 3.05
C LYS A 74 -9.73 17.41 2.80
N GLY A 75 -9.43 17.92 1.60
CA GLY A 75 -9.81 19.27 1.18
C GLY A 75 -11.33 19.45 1.11
N ARG A 76 -12.03 18.49 0.50
CA ARG A 76 -13.51 18.50 0.37
C ARG A 76 -14.20 18.39 1.72
N GLU A 77 -13.71 17.54 2.62
CA GLU A 77 -14.26 17.37 3.96
C GLU A 77 -14.17 18.66 4.78
N LYS A 78 -12.99 19.30 4.81
CA LYS A 78 -12.80 20.61 5.46
C LYS A 78 -13.70 21.70 4.87
N GLY A 79 -13.96 21.66 3.57
CA GLY A 79 -14.91 22.57 2.91
C GLY A 79 -16.33 22.42 3.48
N ARG A 80 -16.83 21.17 3.54
CA ARG A 80 -18.15 20.84 4.09
C ARG A 80 -18.31 21.21 5.56
N GLU A 81 -17.27 21.04 6.37
CA GLU A 81 -17.30 21.44 7.78
C GLU A 81 -17.40 22.95 7.97
N LYS A 82 -16.67 23.72 7.15
CA LYS A 82 -16.73 25.19 7.17
C LYS A 82 -18.11 25.71 6.77
N GLU A 83 -18.71 25.17 5.72
CA GLU A 83 -20.07 25.54 5.29
C GLU A 83 -21.10 25.28 6.40
N LYS A 84 -21.08 24.08 7.01
CA LYS A 84 -21.97 23.75 8.14
C LYS A 84 -21.75 24.62 9.37
N GLY A 85 -20.50 25.03 9.63
CA GLY A 85 -20.17 25.95 10.72
C GLY A 85 -20.76 27.34 10.50
N GLN A 86 -20.63 27.87 9.28
CA GLN A 86 -21.17 29.17 8.88
C GLN A 86 -22.70 29.20 8.91
N GLU A 87 -23.37 28.14 8.45
CA GLU A 87 -24.84 28.05 8.52
C GLU A 87 -25.34 28.07 9.96
N ARG A 88 -24.70 27.32 10.86
CA ARG A 88 -25.06 27.29 12.30
C ARG A 88 -24.86 28.64 12.99
N GLU A 89 -23.80 29.37 12.63
CA GLU A 89 -23.51 30.69 13.18
C GLU A 89 -24.53 31.74 12.69
N GLN A 90 -24.92 31.68 11.40
CA GLN A 90 -25.96 32.54 10.84
C GLN A 90 -27.36 32.25 11.41
N GLU A 91 -27.66 30.99 11.73
CA GLU A 91 -28.92 30.60 12.37
C GLU A 91 -29.00 31.09 13.82
N GLN A 92 -27.88 31.02 14.58
CA GLN A 92 -27.81 31.53 15.95
C GLN A 92 -27.87 33.07 16.03
N ALA A 93 -27.35 33.78 15.03
CA ALA A 93 -27.38 35.24 14.99
C ALA A 93 -28.75 35.85 14.62
N LYS A 94 -29.74 35.02 14.24
CA LYS A 94 -31.10 35.46 13.87
C LYS A 94 -32.14 35.31 14.99
N VAL A 95 -31.74 34.85 16.17
CA VAL A 95 -32.57 34.73 17.40
C VAL A 95 -32.25 35.87 18.35
#